data_AF-K2AA11-F1
#
_entry.id   AF-K2AA11-F1
#
_cell.length_a   1.000
_cell.length_b   1.000
_cell.length_c   1.000
_cell.angle_alpha   90.00
_cell.angle_beta   90.00
_cell.angle_gamma   90.00
#
_symmetry.space_group_name_H-M   'P 1'
#
loop_
_entity.id
_entity.type
_entity.pdbx_description
1 polymer ?
#
loop_
_entity_poly.entity_id
_entity_poly.type
_entity_poly.pdbx_seq_one_letter_code
_entity_poly.pdbx_strand_id
1 'polypeptide(L)'
;MKKNFYSHLIETSLISLELADLDLSKDERIHLLQLAEDNIHHTILDAILSELSEEDKKTFLHHLSKDDHDKVWEHLKQKIENIEDKIKSAAESIKKELHKDIKELKSRK
;
A
#
# COMPACT_ATOMS: atom_id res chain seq x y z
N MET A 1 5.84 0.68 12.93
CA MET A 1 5.42 0.05 11.66
C MET A 1 4.33 -0.94 11.98
N LYS A 2 3.08 -0.66 11.56
CA LYS A 2 2.00 -1.65 11.67
C LYS A 2 2.28 -2.73 10.63
N LYS A 3 2.33 -3.99 11.05
CA LYS A 3 2.40 -5.11 10.10
C LYS A 3 1.03 -5.18 9.47
N ASN A 4 0.91 -4.84 8.19
CA ASN A 4 -0.34 -5.02 7.47
C ASN A 4 -0.42 -6.46 6.97
N PHE A 5 -1.62 -6.97 6.76
CA PHE A 5 -1.82 -8.31 6.19
C PHE A 5 -1.09 -8.49 4.85
N TYR A 6 -0.92 -7.43 4.08
CA TYR A 6 -0.21 -7.42 2.80
C TYR A 6 1.28 -7.07 2.88
N SER A 7 1.85 -6.83 4.07
CA SER A 7 3.26 -6.44 4.21
C SER A 7 4.23 -7.48 3.64
N HIS A 8 3.80 -8.73 3.48
CA HIS A 8 4.60 -9.80 2.86
C HIS A 8 4.58 -9.75 1.33
N LEU A 9 3.63 -9.05 0.71
CA LEU A 9 3.49 -8.93 -0.74
C LEU A 9 4.17 -7.70 -1.32
N ILE A 10 4.38 -6.68 -0.50
CA ILE A 10 4.86 -5.37 -0.93
C ILE A 10 6.18 -5.07 -0.26
N GLU A 11 7.19 -4.83 -1.09
CA GLU A 11 8.50 -4.39 -0.65
C GLU A 11 8.60 -2.86 -0.76
N THR A 12 8.45 -2.17 0.38
CA THR A 12 8.60 -0.70 0.48
C THR A 12 10.07 -0.25 0.50
N SER A 13 11.01 -1.19 0.61
CA SER A 13 12.46 -0.93 0.64
C SER A 13 12.94 -0.16 -0.59
N LEU A 14 12.32 -0.39 -1.75
CA LEU A 14 12.66 0.31 -2.98
C LEU A 14 12.33 1.81 -2.90
N ILE A 15 11.22 2.22 -2.29
CA ILE A 15 10.86 3.63 -2.11
C ILE A 15 11.87 4.31 -1.17
N SER A 16 12.23 3.63 -0.08
CA SER A 16 13.29 4.11 0.82
C SER A 16 14.61 4.35 0.08
N LEU A 17 15.01 3.45 -0.83
CA LEU A 17 16.25 3.59 -1.60
C LEU A 17 16.20 4.82 -2.53
N GLU A 18 15.07 5.07 -3.18
CA GLU A 18 14.94 6.21 -4.09
C GLU A 18 14.86 7.55 -3.36
N LEU A 19 14.18 7.59 -2.22
CA LEU A 19 14.23 8.75 -1.33
C LEU A 19 15.63 9.00 -0.75
N ALA A 20 16.53 8.00 -0.78
CA ALA A 20 17.94 8.17 -0.40
C ALA A 20 18.73 8.97 -1.43
N ASP A 21 18.35 8.86 -2.70
CA ASP A 21 19.02 9.50 -3.83
C ASP A 21 18.62 10.97 -3.94
N LEU A 22 17.55 11.37 -3.25
CA LEU A 22 17.18 12.75 -3.06
C LEU A 22 18.02 13.39 -1.93
N ASP A 23 18.53 14.58 -2.18
CA ASP A 23 19.21 15.43 -1.19
C ASP A 23 18.18 16.02 -0.21
N LEU A 24 17.60 15.15 0.61
CA LEU A 24 16.56 15.45 1.60
C LEU A 24 17.11 15.29 3.00
N SER A 25 16.57 16.10 3.92
CA SER A 25 16.83 15.94 5.35
C SER A 25 16.23 14.61 5.84
N LYS A 26 16.79 14.09 6.94
CA LYS A 26 16.32 12.84 7.55
C LYS A 26 14.82 12.89 7.89
N ASP A 27 14.35 14.00 8.44
CA ASP A 27 12.93 14.22 8.77
C ASP A 27 12.04 14.24 7.52
N GLU A 28 12.45 14.94 6.46
CA GLU A 28 11.71 14.97 5.19
C GLU A 28 11.58 13.57 4.59
N ARG A 29 12.67 12.79 4.64
CA ARG A 29 12.68 11.43 4.14
C ARG A 29 11.77 10.50 4.94
N ILE A 30 11.75 10.63 6.28
CA ILE A 30 10.82 9.88 7.13
C ILE A 30 9.37 10.26 6.79
N HIS A 31 9.10 11.56 6.63
CA HIS A 31 7.76 12.04 6.32
C HIS A 31 7.26 11.53 4.97
N LEU A 32 8.09 11.59 3.93
CA LEU A 32 7.75 11.05 2.61
C LEU A 32 7.57 9.53 2.63
N LEU A 33 8.38 8.81 3.41
CA LEU A 33 8.21 7.37 3.55
C LEU A 33 6.88 7.04 4.22
N GLN A 34 6.51 7.75 5.29
CA GLN A 34 5.20 7.59 5.93
C GLN A 34 4.06 7.90 4.95
N LEU A 35 4.15 9.01 4.21
CA LEU A 35 3.15 9.39 3.22
C LEU A 35 2.99 8.33 2.12
N ALA A 36 4.10 7.73 1.68
CA ALA A 36 4.10 6.65 0.71
C ALA A 36 3.43 5.39 1.29
N GLU A 37 3.77 5.00 2.53
CA GLU A 37 3.15 3.86 3.21
C GLU A 37 1.63 4.05 3.39
N ASP A 38 1.20 5.25 3.81
CA ASP A 38 -0.22 5.61 3.95
C ASP A 38 -0.95 5.61 2.61
N ASN A 39 -0.32 6.12 1.53
CA ASN A 39 -0.90 6.06 0.20
C ASN A 39 -1.09 4.62 -0.26
N ILE A 40 -0.04 3.79 -0.14
CA ILE A 40 -0.10 2.37 -0.49
C ILE A 40 -1.23 1.68 0.29
N HIS A 41 -1.32 1.94 1.60
CA HIS A 41 -2.38 1.38 2.43
C HIS A 41 -3.77 1.77 1.94
N HIS A 42 -4.02 3.07 1.73
CA HIS A 42 -5.31 3.55 1.26
C HIS A 42 -5.66 2.99 -0.12
N THR A 43 -4.73 2.97 -1.07
CA THR A 43 -5.01 2.45 -2.42
C THR A 43 -5.31 0.95 -2.42
N ILE A 44 -4.61 0.17 -1.60
CA ILE A 44 -4.91 -1.26 -1.45
C ILE A 44 -6.29 -1.46 -0.86
N LEU A 45 -6.61 -0.73 0.22
CA LEU A 45 -7.95 -0.79 0.82
C LEU A 45 -9.02 -0.39 -0.20
N ASP A 46 -8.80 0.66 -0.97
CA ASP A 46 -9.76 1.14 -1.96
C ASP A 46 -9.94 0.14 -3.10
N ALA A 47 -8.86 -0.45 -3.60
CA ALA A 47 -8.89 -1.50 -4.62
C ALA A 47 -9.63 -2.75 -4.14
N ILE A 48 -9.42 -3.15 -2.87
CA ILE A 48 -10.13 -4.26 -2.24
C ILE A 48 -11.60 -3.93 -2.08
N LEU A 49 -11.91 -2.79 -1.46
CA LEU A 49 -13.27 -2.37 -1.19
C LEU A 49 -14.05 -2.22 -2.51
N SER A 50 -13.44 -1.72 -3.57
CA SER A 50 -14.09 -1.59 -4.88
C SER A 50 -14.56 -2.92 -5.48
N GLU A 51 -13.91 -4.03 -5.14
CA GLU A 51 -14.26 -5.38 -5.60
C GLU A 51 -15.26 -6.09 -4.69
N LEU A 52 -15.36 -5.66 -3.43
CA LEU A 52 -16.25 -6.27 -2.44
C LEU A 52 -17.66 -5.68 -2.51
N SER A 53 -18.66 -6.54 -2.32
CA SER A 53 -20.05 -6.13 -2.08
C SER A 53 -20.18 -5.40 -0.74
N GLU A 54 -21.24 -4.61 -0.52
CA GLU A 54 -21.43 -3.87 0.74
C GLU A 54 -21.42 -4.74 2.00
N GLU A 55 -21.95 -5.95 1.92
CA GLU A 55 -21.93 -6.94 3.02
C GLU A 55 -20.51 -7.47 3.28
N ASP A 56 -19.76 -7.72 2.21
CA ASP A 56 -18.38 -8.20 2.29
C ASP A 56 -17.43 -7.10 2.79
N LYS A 57 -17.68 -5.83 2.44
CA LYS A 57 -16.97 -4.67 2.97
C LYS A 57 -17.09 -4.59 4.49
N LYS A 58 -18.31 -4.75 5.03
CA LYS A 58 -18.54 -4.76 6.49
C LYS A 58 -17.78 -5.89 7.18
N THR A 59 -17.81 -7.08 6.59
CA THR A 59 -17.09 -8.25 7.10
C THR A 59 -15.58 -8.03 7.08
N PHE A 60 -15.05 -7.54 5.97
CA PHE A 60 -13.63 -7.17 5.82
C PHE A 60 -13.20 -6.13 6.85
N LEU A 61 -13.93 -5.02 6.98
CA LEU A 61 -13.63 -3.95 7.94
C LEU A 61 -13.69 -4.46 9.39
N HIS A 62 -14.62 -5.35 9.70
CA HIS A 62 -14.71 -5.99 11.02
C HIS A 62 -13.48 -6.86 11.31
N HIS A 63 -13.04 -7.68 10.37
CA HIS A 63 -11.82 -8.48 10.52
C HIS A 63 -10.56 -7.61 10.60
N LEU A 64 -10.48 -6.57 9.77
CA LEU A 64 -9.39 -5.60 9.79
C LEU A 64 -9.31 -4.86 11.14
N SER A 65 -10.46 -4.47 11.70
CA SER A 65 -10.52 -3.80 13.02
C SER A 65 -10.04 -4.69 14.18
N LYS A 66 -10.05 -6.01 13.98
CA LYS A 66 -9.61 -7.01 14.95
C LYS A 66 -8.14 -7.43 14.75
N ASP A 67 -7.44 -6.84 13.78
CA ASP A 67 -6.08 -7.22 13.39
C ASP A 67 -5.97 -8.72 12.98
N ASP A 68 -7.09 -9.32 12.56
CA ASP A 68 -7.23 -10.76 12.30
C ASP A 68 -6.80 -11.06 10.85
N HIS A 69 -5.49 -10.92 10.58
CA HIS A 69 -4.93 -10.96 9.22
C HIS A 69 -5.24 -12.22 8.44
N ASP A 70 -5.24 -13.40 9.08
CA ASP A 70 -5.59 -14.67 8.45
C ASP A 70 -7.03 -14.65 7.93
N LYS A 71 -7.99 -14.20 8.74
CA LYS A 71 -9.40 -14.12 8.32
C LYS A 71 -9.64 -13.07 7.26
N VAL A 72 -8.95 -11.93 7.35
CA VAL A 72 -8.95 -10.93 6.28
C VAL A 72 -8.52 -11.61 4.98
N TRP A 73 -7.43 -12.37 5.02
CA TRP A 73 -6.90 -13.04 3.84
C TRP A 73 -7.82 -14.12 3.27
N GLU A 74 -8.38 -14.97 4.13
CA GLU A 74 -9.33 -16.00 3.73
C GLU A 74 -10.58 -15.38 3.09
N HIS A 75 -11.15 -14.36 3.72
CA HIS A 75 -12.33 -13.66 3.19
C HIS A 75 -12.05 -13.04 1.82
N LEU A 76 -10.90 -12.39 1.68
CA LEU A 76 -10.50 -11.79 0.41
C LEU A 76 -10.23 -12.85 -0.66
N LYS A 77 -9.54 -13.94 -0.36
CA LYS A 77 -9.27 -15.03 -1.32
C LYS A 77 -10.54 -15.74 -1.78
N GLN A 78 -11.55 -15.84 -0.92
CA GLN A 78 -12.84 -16.43 -1.29
C GLN A 78 -13.69 -15.50 -2.16
N LYS A 79 -13.55 -14.18 -2.00
CA LYS A 79 -14.40 -13.19 -2.68
C LYS A 79 -13.76 -12.59 -3.93
N ILE A 80 -12.44 -12.43 -3.90
CA ILE A 80 -11.65 -11.76 -4.93
C ILE A 80 -10.65 -12.77 -5.49
N GLU A 81 -10.87 -13.18 -6.73
CA GLU A 81 -9.92 -14.01 -7.46
C GLU A 81 -8.64 -13.19 -7.73
N ASN A 82 -7.47 -13.81 -7.59
CA ASN A 82 -6.17 -13.16 -7.78
C ASN A 82 -5.96 -11.91 -6.91
N ILE A 83 -6.49 -11.90 -5.68
CA ILE A 83 -6.30 -10.79 -4.73
C ILE A 83 -4.83 -10.40 -4.54
N GLU A 84 -3.92 -11.38 -4.50
CA GLU A 84 -2.48 -11.15 -4.36
C GLU A 84 -1.93 -10.27 -5.48
N ASP A 85 -2.38 -10.53 -6.71
CA ASP A 85 -1.97 -9.81 -7.91
C ASP A 85 -2.56 -8.40 -7.93
N LYS A 86 -3.82 -8.25 -7.50
CA LYS A 86 -4.46 -6.93 -7.34
C LYS A 86 -3.72 -6.06 -6.32
N ILE A 87 -3.36 -6.62 -5.17
CA ILE A 87 -2.62 -5.90 -4.13
C ILE A 87 -1.24 -5.49 -4.66
N LYS A 88 -0.53 -6.41 -5.32
CA LYS A 88 0.76 -6.10 -5.96
C LYS A 88 0.62 -5.00 -7.01
N SER A 89 -0.36 -5.11 -7.89
CA SER A 89 -0.62 -4.14 -8.96
C SER A 89 -0.96 -2.75 -8.41
N ALA A 90 -1.83 -2.68 -7.39
CA ALA A 90 -2.16 -1.44 -6.70
C ALA A 90 -0.92 -0.79 -6.07
N ALA A 91 -0.11 -1.59 -5.37
CA ALA A 91 1.12 -1.14 -4.75
C ALA A 91 2.17 -0.68 -5.78
N GLU A 92 2.34 -1.44 -6.86
CA GLU A 92 3.24 -1.08 -7.96
C GLU A 92 2.78 0.20 -8.66
N SER A 93 1.47 0.41 -8.83
CA SER A 93 0.94 1.65 -9.42
C SER A 93 1.30 2.85 -8.55
N ILE A 94 1.08 2.77 -7.24
CA ILE A 94 1.46 3.85 -6.32
C ILE A 94 2.97 4.06 -6.29
N LYS A 95 3.75 2.98 -6.29
CA LYS A 95 5.19 3.07 -6.35
C LYS A 95 5.67 3.76 -7.64
N LYS A 96 5.06 3.46 -8.78
CA LYS A 96 5.37 4.11 -10.07
C LYS A 96 4.99 5.60 -10.07
N GLU A 97 3.83 5.94 -9.51
CA GLU A 97 3.40 7.33 -9.33
C GLU A 97 4.41 8.08 -8.45
N LEU A 98 4.67 7.57 -7.24
CA LEU A 98 5.67 8.13 -6.32
C LEU A 98 7.05 8.28 -6.97
N HIS A 99 7.51 7.26 -7.69
CA HIS A 99 8.77 7.31 -8.43
C HIS A 99 8.78 8.45 -9.46
N LYS A 100 7.68 8.61 -10.20
CA LYS A 100 7.53 9.65 -11.20
C LYS A 100 7.51 11.03 -10.55
N ASP A 101 6.74 11.24 -9.48
CA ASP A 101 6.72 12.47 -8.71
C ASP A 101 8.10 12.84 -8.17
N ILE A 102 8.81 11.88 -7.56
CA ILE A 102 10.19 12.03 -7.07
C ILE A 102 11.14 12.46 -8.20
N LYS A 103 11.04 11.81 -9.36
CA LYS A 103 11.88 12.11 -10.52
C LYS A 103 11.57 13.48 -11.11
N GLU A 104 10.30 13.87 -11.18
CA GLU A 104 9.89 15.21 -11.62
C GLU A 104 10.42 16.30 -10.67
N LEU A 105 10.39 16.07 -9.36
CA LEU A 105 11.00 16.98 -8.38
C LEU A 105 12.52 17.13 -8.61
N LYS A 106 13.21 16.03 -8.94
CA LYS A 106 14.65 16.03 -9.24
C LYS A 106 14.99 16.79 -10.53
N SER A 107 14.16 16.69 -11.57
CA SER A 107 14.39 17.39 -12.85
C SER A 107 14.01 18.88 -12.83
N ARG A 108 13.30 19.36 -11.80
CA ARG A 108 12.95 20.78 -11.64
C ARG A 108 13.96 21.59 -10.80
N LYS A 109 14.98 20.94 -10.22
CA LYS A 109 16.15 21.60 -9.62
C LYS A 109 17.23 21.82 -10.68
#